data_AF-L1IQW3-F1
#
_entry.id   AF-L1IQW3-F1
#
_cell.length_a   1.000
_cell.length_b   1.000
_cell.length_c   1.000
_cell.angle_alpha   90.00
_cell.angle_beta   90.00
_cell.angle_gamma   90.00
#
_symmetry.space_group_name_H-M   'P 1'
#
loop_
_entity.id
_entity.type
_entity.pdbx_description
1 polymer ?
#
loop_
_entity_poly.entity_id
_entity_poly.type
_entity_poly.pdbx_seq_one_letter_code
_entity_poly.pdbx_strand_id
1 'polypeptide(L)'
;MMQRWSEHKKDCLLEKSKTYNCLLYKTMRQHGVDKWKIELYERFPCSNRTELRKKEGDIIKQIGTLNGKVAGRGKKEYSEENAEYLKEYKKKYAEENKEKLKQYREENKERFNERKRMNWKPLTGEKQEAHKAYCKEYHLKNAVVEREKYKKFYEENRDRLNERRRERRRIKKEAMGAASNEKKESDELVEDIGRLAINQKNETD
;
A
#
# COMPACT_ATOMS: atom_id res chain seq x y z
N MET A 1 -36.81 -24.79 20.13
CA MET A 1 -36.51 -25.34 18.78
C MET A 1 -37.53 -24.94 17.71
N MET A 2 -38.85 -24.94 17.99
CA MET A 2 -39.89 -24.56 17.01
C MET A 2 -39.71 -23.16 16.38
N GLN A 3 -39.31 -22.15 17.16
CA GLN A 3 -39.17 -20.77 16.67
C GLN A 3 -38.08 -20.60 15.59
N ARG A 4 -36.90 -21.21 15.76
CA ARG A 4 -35.79 -21.11 14.79
C ARG A 4 -36.16 -21.74 13.44
N TRP A 5 -36.85 -22.88 13.46
CA TRP A 5 -37.32 -23.51 12.23
C TRP A 5 -38.40 -22.71 11.52
N SER A 6 -39.37 -22.15 12.28
CA SER A 6 -40.39 -21.28 11.69
C SER A 6 -39.81 -20.02 11.05
N GLU A 7 -38.77 -19.44 11.65
CA GLU A 7 -38.05 -18.29 11.08
C GLU A 7 -37.37 -18.67 9.76
N HIS A 8 -36.65 -19.80 9.72
CA HIS A 8 -36.03 -20.29 8.48
C HIS A 8 -37.07 -20.55 7.38
N LYS A 9 -38.19 -21.20 7.70
CA LYS A 9 -39.29 -21.40 6.74
C LYS A 9 -39.83 -20.08 6.21
N LYS A 10 -40.11 -19.12 7.09
CA LYS A 10 -40.61 -17.79 6.72
C LYS A 10 -39.64 -17.04 5.80
N ASP A 11 -38.36 -16.94 6.17
CA ASP A 11 -37.37 -16.21 5.39
C ASP A 11 -37.03 -16.89 4.06
N CYS A 12 -37.15 -18.22 4.01
CA CYS A 12 -36.95 -19.00 2.79
C CYS A 12 -38.05 -18.73 1.77
N LEU A 13 -39.29 -18.51 2.21
CA LEU A 13 -40.46 -18.29 1.35
C LEU A 13 -40.73 -16.82 1.04
N LEU A 14 -40.26 -15.90 1.88
CA LEU A 14 -40.47 -14.46 1.69
C LEU A 14 -39.44 -13.87 0.74
N GLU A 15 -39.83 -13.62 -0.51
CA GLU A 15 -38.96 -13.03 -1.55
C GLU A 15 -38.38 -11.66 -1.15
N LYS A 16 -39.14 -10.88 -0.38
CA LYS A 16 -38.71 -9.58 0.15
C LYS A 16 -37.66 -9.70 1.27
N SER A 17 -37.37 -10.91 1.77
CA SER A 17 -36.39 -11.11 2.84
C SER A 17 -34.97 -10.84 2.34
N LYS A 18 -34.17 -10.13 3.14
CA LYS A 18 -32.77 -9.84 2.81
C LYS A 18 -31.93 -11.12 2.65
N THR A 19 -32.35 -12.20 3.29
CA THR A 19 -31.68 -13.50 3.25
C THR A 19 -32.27 -14.46 2.23
N TYR A 20 -33.34 -14.09 1.52
CA TYR A 20 -34.03 -14.94 0.54
C TYR A 20 -33.08 -15.58 -0.49
N ASN A 21 -32.06 -14.82 -0.90
CA ASN A 21 -31.07 -15.22 -1.89
C ASN A 21 -29.79 -15.84 -1.33
N CYS A 22 -29.71 -16.11 -0.02
CA CYS A 22 -28.58 -16.82 0.54
C CYS A 22 -28.53 -18.27 0.03
N LEU A 23 -27.32 -18.85 0.04
CA LEU A 23 -27.08 -20.18 -0.50
C LEU A 23 -27.99 -21.24 0.14
N LEU A 24 -28.07 -21.26 1.48
CA LEU A 24 -28.93 -22.17 2.23
C LEU A 24 -30.38 -22.18 1.72
N TYR A 25 -31.02 -21.01 1.62
CA TYR A 25 -32.43 -20.96 1.23
C TYR A 25 -32.66 -21.26 -0.24
N LYS A 26 -31.72 -20.91 -1.13
CA LYS A 26 -31.76 -21.34 -2.53
C LYS A 26 -31.76 -22.87 -2.63
N THR A 27 -30.84 -23.52 -1.91
CA THR A 27 -30.74 -24.98 -1.89
C THR A 27 -31.98 -25.62 -1.26
N MET A 28 -32.51 -25.06 -0.16
CA MET A 28 -33.74 -25.55 0.47
C MET A 28 -34.94 -25.52 -0.49
N ARG A 29 -35.14 -24.42 -1.22
CA ARG A 29 -36.23 -24.32 -2.21
C ARG A 29 -36.03 -25.28 -3.38
N GLN A 30 -34.80 -25.43 -3.87
CA GLN A 30 -34.49 -26.33 -4.99
C GLN A 30 -34.80 -27.80 -4.67
N HIS A 31 -34.57 -28.26 -3.45
CA HIS A 31 -34.77 -29.66 -3.06
C HIS A 31 -36.09 -29.94 -2.32
N GLY A 32 -36.81 -28.88 -1.95
CA GLY A 32 -38.07 -28.92 -1.21
C GLY A 32 -37.87 -28.60 0.27
N VAL A 33 -38.47 -27.50 0.74
CA VAL A 33 -38.29 -26.95 2.09
C VAL A 33 -38.71 -27.93 3.19
N ASP A 34 -39.74 -28.74 2.94
CA ASP A 34 -40.25 -29.70 3.93
C ASP A 34 -39.35 -30.94 4.13
N LYS A 35 -38.35 -31.14 3.25
CA LYS A 35 -37.36 -32.23 3.41
C LYS A 35 -36.27 -31.89 4.43
N TRP A 36 -36.24 -30.66 4.91
CA TRP A 36 -35.23 -30.18 5.84
C TRP A 36 -35.76 -30.21 7.28
N LYS A 37 -34.90 -30.55 8.23
CA LYS A 37 -35.20 -30.56 9.67
C LYS A 37 -34.05 -29.94 10.46
N ILE A 38 -34.36 -29.42 11.65
CA ILE A 38 -33.37 -28.97 12.63
C ILE A 38 -33.29 -30.00 13.73
N GLU A 39 -32.08 -30.49 13.98
CA GLU A 39 -31.78 -31.43 15.07
C GLU A 39 -30.80 -30.79 16.04
N LEU A 40 -30.91 -31.16 17.32
CA LEU A 40 -29.95 -30.74 18.33
C LEU A 40 -28.64 -31.50 18.13
N TYR A 41 -27.55 -30.78 17.88
CA TYR A 41 -26.24 -31.39 17.70
C TYR A 41 -25.64 -31.89 19.02
N GLU A 42 -25.53 -31.00 20.02
CA GLU A 42 -24.90 -31.29 21.31
C GLU A 42 -25.51 -30.40 22.40
N ARG A 43 -25.66 -30.92 23.63
CA ARG A 43 -25.92 -30.07 24.81
C ARG A 43 -24.60 -29.53 25.32
N PHE A 44 -24.36 -28.24 25.11
CA PHE A 44 -23.11 -27.59 25.49
C PHE A 44 -23.32 -26.63 26.67
N PRO A 45 -22.66 -26.83 27.82
CA PRO A 45 -22.70 -25.87 28.92
C PRO A 45 -21.90 -24.63 28.52
N CYS A 46 -22.54 -23.47 28.53
CA CYS A 46 -21.89 -22.19 28.25
C CYS A 46 -22.37 -21.14 29.25
N SER A 47 -21.46 -20.28 29.69
CA SER A 47 -21.75 -19.22 30.65
C SER A 47 -22.32 -17.97 29.96
N ASN A 48 -22.02 -17.82 28.66
CA ASN A 48 -22.46 -16.67 27.89
C ASN A 48 -22.67 -17.02 26.40
N ARG A 49 -23.35 -16.10 25.69
CA ARG A 49 -23.66 -16.24 24.27
C ARG A 49 -22.41 -16.29 23.37
N THR A 50 -21.29 -15.73 23.82
CA THR A 50 -20.05 -15.68 23.05
C THR A 50 -19.41 -17.06 22.97
N GLU A 51 -19.33 -17.78 24.08
CA GLU A 51 -18.88 -19.18 24.14
C GLU A 51 -19.72 -20.08 23.24
N LEU A 52 -21.05 -19.96 23.34
CA LEU A 52 -21.97 -20.73 22.49
C LEU A 52 -21.70 -20.49 21.00
N ARG A 53 -21.53 -19.22 20.61
CA ARG A 53 -21.27 -18.83 19.20
C ARG A 53 -19.92 -19.32 18.70
N LYS A 54 -18.89 -19.35 19.56
CA LYS A 54 -17.57 -19.91 19.19
C LYS A 54 -17.70 -21.41 18.91
N LYS A 55 -18.34 -22.16 19.81
CA LYS A 55 -18.58 -23.60 19.61
C LYS A 55 -19.43 -23.89 18.36
N GLU A 56 -20.50 -23.11 18.12
CA GLU A 56 -21.28 -23.21 16.87
C GLU A 56 -20.40 -22.91 15.64
N GLY A 57 -19.50 -21.93 15.73
CA GLY A 57 -18.52 -21.61 14.69
C GLY A 57 -17.56 -22.76 14.38
N ASP A 58 -17.04 -23.42 15.41
CA ASP A 58 -16.12 -24.57 15.26
C ASP A 58 -16.81 -25.75 14.57
N ILE A 59 -18.06 -26.05 14.97
CA ILE A 59 -18.89 -27.08 14.34
C ILE A 59 -19.13 -26.74 12.86
N ILE A 60 -19.44 -25.47 12.54
CA ILE A 60 -19.62 -25.00 11.15
C ILE A 60 -18.35 -25.21 10.32
N LYS A 61 -17.17 -24.93 10.89
CA LYS A 61 -15.87 -25.12 10.22
C LYS A 61 -15.57 -26.60 9.97
N GLN A 62 -15.87 -27.47 10.95
CA GLN A 62 -15.57 -28.89 10.87
C GLN A 62 -16.45 -29.64 9.87
N ILE A 63 -17.76 -29.34 9.86
CA ILE A 63 -18.72 -30.07 9.01
C ILE A 63 -18.65 -29.59 7.56
N GLY A 64 -18.38 -28.29 7.35
CA GLY A 64 -18.57 -27.66 6.04
C GLY A 64 -20.06 -27.56 5.72
N THR A 65 -20.60 -26.34 5.67
CA THR A 65 -22.04 -26.15 5.59
C THR A 65 -22.41 -25.12 4.54
N LEU A 66 -23.70 -25.06 4.17
CA LEU A 66 -24.27 -24.00 3.33
C LEU A 66 -24.31 -22.63 4.03
N ASN A 67 -23.75 -22.51 5.23
CA ASN A 67 -23.71 -21.28 6.00
C ASN A 67 -22.70 -20.30 5.40
N GLY A 68 -23.19 -19.18 4.89
CA GLY A 68 -22.33 -18.10 4.40
C GLY A 68 -21.59 -17.33 5.51
N LYS A 69 -21.87 -17.60 6.78
CA LYS A 69 -21.25 -16.94 7.94
C LYS A 69 -20.91 -17.96 9.02
N VAL A 70 -19.69 -17.89 9.53
CA VAL A 70 -19.24 -18.65 10.70
C VAL A 70 -19.63 -17.90 11.96
N ALA A 71 -20.34 -18.56 12.87
CA ALA A 71 -20.72 -17.98 14.16
C ALA A 71 -19.47 -17.69 15.01
N GLY A 72 -19.51 -16.64 15.82
CA GLY A 72 -18.40 -16.26 16.70
C GLY A 72 -17.20 -15.61 16.01
N ARG A 73 -17.09 -15.69 14.67
CA ARG A 73 -15.95 -15.14 13.92
C ARG A 73 -15.92 -13.61 13.91
N GLY A 74 -14.77 -13.05 14.27
CA GLY A 74 -14.50 -11.61 14.24
C GLY A 74 -14.19 -11.09 12.83
N LYS A 75 -14.26 -9.76 12.65
CA LYS A 75 -13.84 -9.10 11.39
C LYS A 75 -12.35 -9.33 11.10
N LYS A 76 -11.52 -9.32 12.15
CA LYS A 76 -10.07 -9.53 12.05
C LYS A 76 -9.76 -10.94 11.57
N GLU A 77 -10.30 -11.94 12.27
CA GLU A 77 -10.17 -13.37 11.91
C GLU A 77 -10.63 -13.63 10.48
N TYR A 78 -11.79 -13.10 10.06
CA TYR A 78 -12.24 -13.22 8.68
C TYR A 78 -11.22 -12.64 7.68
N SER A 79 -10.68 -11.45 7.98
CA SER A 79 -9.72 -10.80 7.10
C SER A 79 -8.40 -11.55 7.00
N GLU A 80 -7.97 -12.21 8.07
CA GLU A 80 -6.75 -13.01 8.11
C GLU A 80 -6.95 -14.35 7.38
N GLU A 81 -8.02 -15.08 7.70
CA GLU A 81 -8.37 -16.35 7.04
C GLU A 81 -8.63 -16.19 5.54
N ASN A 82 -9.13 -15.03 5.10
CA ASN A 82 -9.54 -14.77 3.71
C ASN A 82 -8.67 -13.70 3.03
N ALA A 83 -7.44 -13.49 3.51
CA ALA A 83 -6.58 -12.41 3.03
C ALA A 83 -6.34 -12.47 1.51
N GLU A 84 -6.07 -13.65 0.98
CA GLU A 84 -5.83 -13.87 -0.46
C GLU A 84 -7.08 -13.61 -1.29
N TYR A 85 -8.21 -14.21 -0.91
CA TYR A 85 -9.50 -13.98 -1.54
C TYR A 85 -9.86 -12.49 -1.56
N LEU A 86 -9.70 -11.80 -0.42
CA LEU A 86 -9.98 -10.36 -0.32
C LEU A 86 -9.04 -9.53 -1.20
N LYS A 87 -7.78 -9.93 -1.32
CA LYS A 87 -6.80 -9.26 -2.18
C LYS A 87 -7.19 -9.41 -3.65
N GLU A 88 -7.53 -10.61 -4.09
CA GLU A 88 -7.95 -10.88 -5.46
C GLU A 88 -9.28 -10.18 -5.79
N TYR A 89 -10.26 -10.28 -4.88
CA TYR A 89 -11.54 -9.59 -5.02
C TYR A 89 -11.36 -8.08 -5.16
N LYS A 90 -10.51 -7.46 -4.33
CA LYS A 90 -10.22 -6.02 -4.44
C LYS A 90 -9.55 -5.66 -5.76
N LYS A 91 -8.66 -6.51 -6.26
CA LYS A 91 -7.99 -6.31 -7.55
C LYS A 91 -9.03 -6.34 -8.69
N LYS A 92 -9.83 -7.39 -8.76
CA LYS A 92 -10.89 -7.54 -9.77
C LYS A 92 -11.89 -6.39 -9.71
N TYR A 93 -12.34 -6.02 -8.51
CA TYR A 93 -13.24 -4.89 -8.33
C TYR A 93 -12.64 -3.57 -8.84
N ALA A 94 -11.35 -3.31 -8.57
CA ALA A 94 -10.66 -2.12 -9.04
C ALA A 94 -10.51 -2.08 -10.56
N GLU A 95 -10.27 -3.22 -11.21
CA GLU A 95 -10.19 -3.35 -12.66
C GLU A 95 -11.56 -3.12 -13.32
N GLU A 96 -12.60 -3.81 -12.83
CA GLU A 96 -13.97 -3.71 -13.37
C GLU A 96 -14.59 -2.32 -13.16
N ASN A 97 -14.20 -1.62 -12.09
CA ASN A 97 -14.80 -0.32 -11.72
C ASN A 97 -13.82 0.85 -11.91
N LYS A 98 -12.76 0.66 -12.69
CA LYS A 98 -11.69 1.66 -12.89
C LYS A 98 -12.22 3.05 -13.26
N GLU A 99 -13.11 3.12 -14.25
CA GLU A 99 -13.67 4.40 -14.71
C GLU A 99 -14.60 5.03 -13.66
N LYS A 100 -15.45 4.23 -13.00
CA LYS A 100 -16.29 4.71 -11.89
C LYS A 100 -15.47 5.26 -10.74
N LEU A 101 -14.36 4.59 -10.39
CA LEU A 101 -13.44 5.04 -9.35
C LEU A 101 -12.72 6.33 -9.73
N LYS A 102 -12.38 6.49 -11.02
CA LYS A 102 -11.78 7.72 -11.55
C LYS A 102 -12.77 8.89 -11.47
N GLN A 103 -13.98 8.71 -11.99
CA GLN A 103 -15.05 9.70 -11.94
C GLN A 103 -15.36 10.09 -10.49
N TYR A 104 -15.51 9.12 -9.59
CA TYR A 104 -15.74 9.39 -8.17
C TYR A 104 -14.62 10.23 -7.54
N ARG A 105 -13.35 9.98 -7.91
CA ARG A 105 -12.20 10.78 -7.43
C ARG A 105 -12.22 12.21 -7.96
N GLU A 106 -12.61 12.40 -9.22
CA GLU A 106 -12.72 13.72 -9.85
C GLU A 106 -13.86 14.53 -9.22
N GLU A 107 -15.05 13.94 -9.09
CA GLU A 107 -16.22 14.57 -8.46
C GLU A 107 -15.98 14.93 -6.99
N ASN A 108 -15.23 14.10 -6.25
CA ASN A 108 -14.94 14.34 -4.83
C ASN A 108 -13.58 15.03 -4.60
N LYS A 109 -12.91 15.51 -5.65
CA LYS A 109 -11.55 16.09 -5.57
C LYS A 109 -11.48 17.24 -4.56
N GLU A 110 -12.45 18.15 -4.61
CA GLU A 110 -12.49 19.30 -3.69
C GLU A 110 -12.72 18.87 -2.25
N ARG A 111 -13.65 17.94 -2.01
CA ARG A 111 -13.90 17.35 -0.68
C ARG A 111 -12.65 16.68 -0.12
N PHE A 112 -11.89 15.96 -0.93
CA PHE A 112 -10.63 15.35 -0.50
C PHE A 112 -9.59 16.42 -0.14
N ASN A 113 -9.48 17.47 -0.95
CA ASN A 113 -8.57 18.58 -0.69
C ASN A 113 -8.96 19.36 0.57
N GLU A 114 -10.25 19.60 0.79
CA GLU A 114 -10.77 20.24 1.99
C GLU A 114 -10.48 19.41 3.22
N ARG A 115 -10.75 18.09 3.20
CA ARG A 115 -10.39 17.21 4.31
C ARG A 115 -8.88 17.20 4.56
N LYS A 116 -8.06 17.23 3.50
CA LYS A 116 -6.60 17.36 3.62
C LYS A 116 -6.21 18.68 4.26
N ARG A 117 -6.84 19.79 3.89
CA ARG A 117 -6.65 21.11 4.50
C ARG A 117 -7.10 21.15 5.96
N MET A 118 -8.21 20.50 6.32
CA MET A 118 -8.67 20.40 7.71
C MET A 118 -7.71 19.58 8.57
N ASN A 119 -7.24 18.45 8.05
CA ASN A 119 -6.20 17.64 8.71
C ASN A 119 -4.86 18.37 8.78
N TRP A 120 -4.61 19.29 7.84
CA TRP A 120 -3.45 20.19 7.79
C TRP A 120 -3.72 21.56 8.42
N LYS A 121 -4.84 21.76 9.15
CA LYS A 121 -4.98 22.99 9.93
C LYS A 121 -3.77 23.06 10.85
N PRO A 122 -3.05 24.20 10.89
CA PRO A 122 -1.87 24.30 11.72
C PRO A 122 -2.26 23.86 13.12
N LEU A 123 -1.52 22.90 13.65
CA LEU A 123 -1.55 22.58 15.07
C LEU A 123 -1.51 23.93 15.82
N THR A 124 -2.28 24.08 16.89
CA THR A 124 -2.13 25.26 17.76
C THR A 124 -0.65 25.42 18.14
N GLY A 125 -0.17 26.63 18.45
CA GLY A 125 1.26 26.86 18.73
C GLY A 125 1.87 25.81 19.67
N GLU A 126 1.15 25.47 20.75
CA GLU A 126 1.51 24.40 21.69
C GLU A 126 1.68 23.02 21.05
N LYS A 127 0.79 22.62 20.14
CA LYS A 127 0.86 21.32 19.46
C LYS A 127 2.00 21.30 18.44
N GLN A 128 2.30 22.42 17.77
CA GLN A 128 3.47 22.52 16.88
C GLN A 128 4.76 22.37 17.67
N GLU A 129 4.83 23.02 18.83
CA GLU A 129 5.98 22.96 19.72
C GLU A 129 6.17 21.55 20.31
N ALA A 130 5.07 20.90 20.71
CA ALA A 130 5.08 19.49 21.11
C ALA A 130 5.53 18.55 19.96
N HIS A 131 5.08 18.79 18.72
CA HIS A 131 5.53 18.00 17.57
C HIS A 131 7.02 18.21 17.28
N LYS A 132 7.50 19.46 17.37
CA LYS A 132 8.92 19.80 17.21
C LYS A 132 9.78 19.18 18.31
N ALA A 133 9.31 19.20 19.55
CA ALA A 133 9.97 18.56 20.70
C ALA A 133 10.03 17.04 20.53
N TYR A 134 8.91 16.41 20.13
CA TYR A 134 8.85 14.98 19.83
C TYR A 134 9.84 14.60 18.72
N CYS A 135 9.86 15.33 17.60
CA CYS A 135 10.81 15.06 16.51
C CYS A 135 12.25 15.21 16.99
N LYS A 136 12.56 16.25 17.78
CA LYS A 136 13.90 16.46 18.35
C LYS A 136 14.31 15.30 19.26
N GLU A 137 13.43 14.86 20.14
CA GLU A 137 13.66 13.73 21.04
C GLU A 137 13.86 12.41 20.29
N TYR A 138 13.02 12.15 19.28
CA TYR A 138 13.12 10.99 18.40
C TYR A 138 14.47 10.95 17.68
N HIS A 139 14.90 12.07 17.09
CA HIS A 139 16.20 12.15 16.43
C HIS A 139 17.35 12.00 17.42
N LEU A 140 17.26 12.55 18.63
CA LEU A 140 18.30 12.40 19.65
C LEU A 140 18.45 10.94 20.07
N LYS A 141 17.34 10.26 20.36
CA LYS A 141 17.31 8.83 20.73
C LYS A 141 17.84 7.93 19.62
N ASN A 142 17.49 8.23 18.38
CA ASN A 142 17.89 7.41 17.24
C ASN A 142 19.24 7.81 16.63
N ALA A 143 19.86 8.92 17.05
CA ALA A 143 21.13 9.40 16.49
C ALA A 143 22.29 8.41 16.68
N VAL A 144 22.28 7.61 17.76
CA VAL A 144 23.31 6.58 17.99
C VAL A 144 23.09 5.40 17.04
N VAL A 145 21.85 4.89 16.99
CA VAL A 145 21.46 3.79 16.10
C VAL A 145 21.68 4.14 14.63
N GLU A 146 21.35 5.36 14.21
CA GLU A 146 21.61 5.82 12.85
C GLU A 146 23.10 5.95 12.57
N ARG A 147 23.89 6.52 13.50
CA ARG A 147 25.35 6.60 13.35
C ARG A 147 25.98 5.22 13.21
N GLU A 148 25.55 4.23 14.00
CA GLU A 148 26.03 2.85 13.91
C GLU A 148 25.65 2.21 12.58
N LYS A 149 24.40 2.38 12.13
CA LYS A 149 23.96 1.90 10.80
C LYS A 149 24.78 2.51 9.67
N TYR A 150 25.03 3.81 9.71
CA TYR A 150 25.86 4.49 8.72
C TYR A 150 27.31 4.00 8.78
N LYS A 151 27.88 3.87 9.98
CA LYS A 151 29.24 3.36 10.17
C LYS A 151 29.39 1.96 9.55
N LYS A 152 28.46 1.06 9.87
CA LYS A 152 28.43 -0.30 9.31
C LYS A 152 28.31 -0.29 7.79
N PHE A 153 27.40 0.51 7.24
CA PHE A 153 27.28 0.68 5.78
C PHE A 153 28.58 1.15 5.14
N TYR A 154 29.27 2.13 5.73
CA TYR A 154 30.54 2.65 5.21
C TYR A 154 31.67 1.62 5.30
N GLU A 155 31.72 0.82 6.37
CA GLU A 155 32.68 -0.27 6.52
C GLU A 155 32.46 -1.36 5.45
N GLU A 156 31.21 -1.80 5.28
CA GLU A 156 30.84 -2.83 4.28
C GLU A 156 31.03 -2.35 2.84
N ASN A 157 30.88 -1.05 2.57
CA ASN A 157 30.96 -0.48 1.22
C ASN A 157 32.26 0.31 0.98
N ARG A 158 33.27 0.16 1.85
CA ARG A 158 34.47 1.01 1.86
C ARG A 158 35.20 1.01 0.52
N ASP A 159 35.49 -0.17 -0.01
CA ASP A 159 36.28 -0.32 -1.23
C ASP A 159 35.52 0.18 -2.45
N ARG A 160 34.24 -0.20 -2.58
CA ARG A 160 33.35 0.30 -3.64
C ARG A 160 33.23 1.83 -3.62
N LEU A 161 33.11 2.43 -2.44
CA LEU A 161 33.01 3.90 -2.31
C LEU A 161 34.33 4.59 -2.67
N ASN A 162 35.47 3.99 -2.32
CA ASN A 162 36.79 4.49 -2.65
C ASN A 162 37.10 4.35 -4.15
N GLU A 163 36.75 3.23 -4.78
CA GLU A 163 36.82 3.00 -6.22
C GLU A 163 36.05 4.09 -6.96
N ARG A 164 34.79 4.33 -6.58
CA ARG A 164 33.94 5.39 -7.16
C ARG A 164 34.49 6.80 -6.92
N ARG A 165 35.28 7.03 -5.87
CA ARG A 165 35.98 8.30 -5.65
C ARG A 165 37.22 8.43 -6.55
N ARG A 166 37.99 7.35 -6.73
CA ARG A 166 39.14 7.32 -7.65
C ARG A 166 38.69 7.55 -9.09
N GLU A 167 37.61 6.91 -9.50
CA GLU A 167 37.03 7.05 -10.83
C GLU A 167 36.57 8.48 -11.10
N ARG A 168 35.83 9.08 -10.15
CA ARG A 168 35.45 10.49 -10.26
C ARG A 168 36.64 11.44 -10.35
N ARG A 169 37.77 11.11 -9.70
CA ARG A 169 39.00 11.90 -9.82
C ARG A 169 39.67 11.72 -11.18
N ARG A 170 39.68 10.52 -11.76
CA ARG A 170 40.16 10.27 -13.13
C ARG A 170 39.36 11.08 -14.13
N ILE A 171 38.03 10.93 -14.14
CA ILE A 171 37.13 11.66 -15.03
C ILE A 171 37.35 13.16 -14.90
N LYS A 172 37.45 13.69 -13.66
CA LYS A 172 37.71 15.12 -13.45
C LYS A 172 39.08 15.55 -13.99
N LYS A 173 40.12 14.74 -13.84
CA LYS A 173 41.47 15.03 -14.34
C LYS A 173 41.51 15.00 -15.87
N GLU A 174 40.86 14.02 -16.48
CA GLU A 174 40.72 13.89 -17.94
C GLU A 174 39.95 15.08 -18.52
N ALA A 175 38.83 15.48 -17.90
CA ALA A 175 38.07 16.67 -18.31
C ALA A 175 38.89 17.98 -18.21
N MET A 176 39.68 18.16 -17.14
CA MET A 176 40.55 19.33 -17.01
C MET A 176 41.72 19.32 -18.01
N GLY A 177 42.25 18.13 -18.33
CA GLY A 177 43.28 17.96 -19.35
C GLY A 177 42.78 18.24 -20.76
N ALA A 178 41.60 17.71 -21.11
CA ALA A 178 40.93 17.97 -22.38
C ALA A 178 40.65 19.48 -22.57
N ALA A 179 40.10 20.14 -21.56
CA ALA A 179 39.86 21.59 -21.59
C ALA A 179 41.14 22.43 -21.75
N SER A 180 42.29 21.92 -21.28
CA SER A 180 43.58 22.60 -21.44
C SER A 180 44.18 22.39 -22.83
N ASN A 181 43.95 21.24 -23.45
CA ASN A 181 44.37 20.98 -24.83
C ASN A 181 43.50 21.72 -25.85
N GLU A 182 42.18 21.71 -25.68
CA GLU A 182 41.26 22.47 -26.55
C GLU A 182 41.59 23.97 -26.55
N LYS A 183 41.99 24.51 -25.40
CA LYS A 183 42.43 25.91 -25.29
C LYS A 183 43.74 26.18 -26.05
N LYS A 184 44.70 25.27 -25.98
CA LYS A 184 45.97 25.39 -26.72
C LYS A 184 45.74 25.31 -28.23
N GLU A 185 44.90 24.38 -28.68
CA GLU A 185 44.54 24.25 -30.09
C GLU A 185 43.79 25.50 -30.60
N SER A 186 42.92 26.10 -29.78
CA SER A 186 42.27 27.37 -30.14
C SER A 186 43.25 28.54 -30.20
N ASP A 187 44.21 28.60 -29.28
CA ASP A 187 45.22 29.66 -29.24
C ASP A 187 46.18 29.55 -30.44
N GLU A 188 46.59 28.33 -30.83
CA GLU A 188 47.40 28.09 -32.05
C GLU A 188 46.66 28.45 -33.34
N LEU A 189 45.37 28.13 -33.46
CA LEU A 189 44.54 28.50 -34.62
C LEU A 189 44.42 30.02 -34.79
N VAL A 190 44.33 30.76 -33.68
CA VAL A 190 44.27 32.23 -33.68
C VAL A 190 45.61 32.82 -34.13
N GLU A 191 46.74 32.25 -33.70
CA GLU A 191 48.06 32.66 -34.17
C GLU A 191 48.26 32.40 -35.68
N ASP A 192 47.82 31.25 -36.18
CA ASP A 192 47.94 30.89 -37.60
C ASP A 192 47.08 31.78 -38.51
N ILE A 193 45.84 32.09 -38.09
CA ILE A 193 44.99 33.07 -38.79
C ILE A 193 45.65 34.46 -38.80
N GLY A 194 46.26 34.87 -37.69
CA GLY A 194 47.00 36.12 -37.59
C GLY A 194 48.19 36.20 -38.55
N ARG A 195 48.95 35.11 -38.69
CA ARG A 195 50.10 35.03 -39.63
C ARG A 195 49.65 35.07 -41.09
N LEU A 196 48.55 34.39 -41.44
CA LEU A 196 47.98 34.42 -42.78
C LEU A 196 47.45 35.82 -43.17
N ALA A 197 46.84 36.53 -42.23
CA ALA A 197 46.34 37.88 -42.46
C ALA A 197 47.46 38.93 -42.65
N ILE A 198 48.63 38.72 -42.04
CA ILE A 198 49.82 39.56 -42.23
C ILE A 198 50.44 39.32 -43.61
N ASN A 199 50.54 38.06 -44.04
CA ASN A 199 51.10 37.73 -45.35
C ASN A 199 50.23 38.25 -46.52
N GLN A 200 48.91 38.19 -46.39
CA GLN A 200 48.00 38.75 -47.40
C GLN A 200 48.07 40.28 -47.53
N LYS A 201 48.41 41.00 -46.45
CA LYS A 201 48.64 42.45 -46.48
C LYS A 201 49.96 42.80 -47.17
N ASN A 202 50.99 41.97 -47.01
CA ASN A 202 52.30 42.18 -47.65
C ASN A 202 52.30 41.82 -49.15
N GLU A 203 51.27 41.14 -49.65
CA GLU A 203 51.09 40.82 -51.08
C GLU A 203 50.22 41.85 -51.83
N THR A 204 49.67 42.85 -51.14
CA THR A 204 48.75 43.86 -51.72
C THR A 204 49.26 45.30 -51.69
N ASP A 205 50.50 45.53 -51.24
CA ASP A 205 51.27 46.78 -51.38
C ASP A 205 52.36 46.63 -52.46
#